data_AF-A0A2H1EFI9-F1
#
_entry.id   AF-A0A2H1EFI9-F1
#
_cell.length_a   1.000
_cell.length_b   1.000
_cell.length_c   1.000
_cell.angle_alpha   90.00
_cell.angle_beta   90.00
_cell.angle_gamma   90.00
#
_symmetry.space_group_name_H-M   'P 1'
#
loop_
_entity.id
_entity.type
_entity.pdbx_description
1 polymer ?
#
loop_
_entity_poly.entity_id
_entity_poly.type
_entity_poly.pdbx_seq_one_letter_code
_entity_poly.pdbx_strand_id
1 'polypeptide(L)'
;MADELIDYVVHLIDTKKGDAGRLNYILGALQDGKTLYNSDKKYLDSLIETYIGTKKRSGDHKSVEELRSELSQVKERLEKFEKRGYRKPVGRKAAFFFVTFFFGWHSIITLLAKKSIINIQDVNPYLLPMYMLDKIIPAEYLNYVYQLNLTIPRIVTLTFGTMILTWIILGFVYLIKFIRSRYNPAKH
;
A
#
# COMPACT_ATOMS: atom_id res chain seq x y z
N MET A 1 35.96 23.49 -18.66
CA MET A 1 35.98 24.13 -17.33
C MET A 1 34.77 25.03 -17.10
N ALA A 2 34.36 25.90 -18.04
CA ALA A 2 33.12 26.67 -17.90
C ALA A 2 31.86 25.78 -17.95
N ASP A 3 31.86 24.77 -18.83
CA ASP A 3 30.71 23.85 -18.98
C ASP A 3 30.42 23.04 -17.70
N GLU A 4 31.46 22.58 -17.01
CA GLU A 4 31.31 21.88 -15.72
C GLU A 4 30.69 22.79 -14.64
N LEU A 5 31.08 24.07 -14.61
CA LEU A 5 30.51 25.05 -13.68
C LEU A 5 29.04 25.33 -13.97
N ILE A 6 28.66 25.38 -15.24
CA ILE A 6 27.26 25.53 -15.67
C ILE A 6 26.43 24.34 -15.18
N ASP A 7 26.91 23.11 -15.37
CA ASP A 7 26.24 21.90 -14.90
C ASP A 7 26.06 21.88 -13.37
N TYR A 8 27.08 22.32 -12.61
CA TYR A 8 26.97 22.43 -11.16
C TYR A 8 25.93 23.47 -10.72
N VAL A 9 25.86 24.62 -11.39
CA VAL A 9 24.86 25.66 -11.10
C VAL A 9 23.45 25.16 -11.40
N VAL A 10 23.23 24.50 -12.54
CA VAL A 10 21.94 23.90 -12.89
C VAL A 10 21.52 22.86 -11.84
N HIS A 11 22.42 21.99 -11.43
CA HIS A 11 22.14 21.01 -10.37
C HIS A 11 21.78 21.67 -9.02
N LEU A 12 22.45 22.77 -8.65
CA LEU A 12 22.12 23.52 -7.43
C LEU A 12 20.74 24.17 -7.50
N ILE A 13 20.32 24.65 -8.68
CA ILE A 13 18.99 25.20 -8.92
C ILE A 13 17.92 24.10 -8.81
N ASP A 14 18.10 22.97 -9.49
CA ASP A 14 17.14 21.85 -9.49
C ASP A 14 16.94 21.24 -8.10
N THR A 15 18.02 21.13 -7.34
CA THR A 15 18.00 20.61 -5.96
C THR A 15 17.57 21.65 -4.93
N LYS A 16 17.23 22.88 -5.37
CA LYS A 16 16.87 24.02 -4.53
C LYS A 16 17.89 24.29 -3.42
N LYS A 17 19.19 24.14 -3.74
CA LYS A 17 20.31 24.33 -2.82
C LYS A 17 20.99 25.68 -3.08
N GLY A 18 20.44 26.72 -2.49
CA GLY A 18 20.93 28.09 -2.58
C GLY A 18 19.81 29.10 -2.83
N ASP A 19 20.20 30.32 -3.15
CA ASP A 19 19.30 31.40 -3.56
C ASP A 19 19.07 31.28 -5.07
N ALA A 20 17.84 30.90 -5.45
CA ALA A 20 17.48 30.70 -6.84
C ALA A 20 17.63 31.97 -7.69
N GLY A 21 17.36 33.15 -7.15
CA GLY A 21 17.53 34.41 -7.88
C GLY A 21 18.99 34.67 -8.20
N ARG A 22 19.86 34.46 -7.21
CA ARG A 22 21.31 34.62 -7.35
C ARG A 22 21.94 33.56 -8.25
N LEU A 23 21.52 32.30 -8.14
CA LEU A 23 22.01 31.21 -8.99
C LEU A 23 21.59 31.39 -10.46
N ASN A 24 20.38 31.86 -10.74
CA ASN A 24 19.94 32.17 -12.10
C ASN A 24 20.76 33.33 -12.71
N TYR A 25 21.09 34.34 -11.91
CA TYR A 25 21.98 35.42 -12.35
C TYR A 25 23.39 34.90 -12.69
N ILE A 26 23.96 34.04 -11.84
CA ILE A 26 25.25 33.40 -12.06
C ILE A 26 25.23 32.51 -13.31
N LEU A 27 24.16 31.74 -13.52
CA LEU A 27 23.99 30.89 -14.70
C LEU A 27 24.00 31.72 -15.99
N GLY A 28 23.23 32.81 -16.04
CA GLY A 28 23.21 33.72 -17.19
C GLY A 28 24.58 34.37 -17.43
N ALA A 29 25.27 34.81 -16.38
CA ALA A 29 26.61 35.38 -16.50
C ALA A 29 27.63 34.37 -17.06
N LEU A 30 27.56 33.09 -16.63
CA LEU A 30 28.42 32.02 -17.13
C LEU A 30 28.12 31.66 -18.59
N GLN A 31 26.84 31.59 -18.97
CA GLN A 31 26.41 31.33 -20.36
C GLN A 31 26.81 32.45 -21.33
N ASP A 32 26.79 33.70 -20.86
CA ASP A 32 27.24 34.87 -21.62
C ASP A 32 28.78 34.99 -21.69
N GLY A 33 29.52 34.08 -21.05
CA GLY A 33 30.99 34.14 -20.97
C GLY A 33 31.54 35.32 -20.15
N LYS A 34 30.71 35.92 -19.28
CA LYS A 34 31.11 37.02 -18.41
C LYS A 34 31.87 36.51 -17.19
N THR A 35 32.81 37.32 -16.70
CA THR A 35 33.53 37.02 -15.47
C THR A 35 32.62 37.25 -14.26
N LEU A 36 32.55 36.27 -13.35
CA LEU A 36 31.79 36.38 -12.11
C LEU A 36 32.45 37.35 -11.14
N TYR A 37 31.65 38.10 -10.38
CA TYR A 37 32.13 38.89 -9.26
C TYR A 37 32.74 37.99 -8.18
N ASN A 38 33.73 38.50 -7.45
CA ASN A 38 34.42 37.75 -6.40
C ASN A 38 33.46 37.25 -5.30
N SER A 39 32.40 38.00 -5.01
CA SER A 39 31.33 37.62 -4.08
C SER A 39 30.52 36.41 -4.58
N ASP A 40 30.22 36.36 -5.87
CA ASP A 40 29.45 35.28 -6.50
C ASP A 40 30.30 34.03 -6.69
N LYS A 41 31.59 34.21 -6.99
CA LYS A 41 32.56 33.11 -7.04
C LYS A 41 32.69 32.43 -5.68
N LYS A 42 32.91 33.18 -4.60
CA LYS A 42 32.97 32.63 -3.24
C LYS A 42 31.67 31.95 -2.83
N TYR A 43 30.54 32.53 -3.21
CA TYR A 43 29.23 31.94 -2.96
C TYR A 43 29.09 30.58 -3.65
N LEU A 44 29.40 30.52 -4.95
CA LEU A 44 29.36 29.29 -5.72
C LEU A 44 30.33 28.23 -5.18
N ASP A 45 31.58 28.62 -4.89
CA ASP A 45 32.60 27.72 -4.33
C ASP A 45 32.13 27.11 -2.99
N SER A 46 31.52 27.91 -2.11
CA SER A 46 30.99 27.41 -0.83
C SER A 46 29.83 26.42 -0.99
N LEU A 47 28.95 26.64 -1.97
CA LEU A 47 27.85 25.73 -2.28
C LEU A 47 28.37 24.43 -2.91
N ILE A 48 29.33 24.54 -3.83
CA ILE A 48 29.97 23.39 -4.45
C ILE A 48 30.68 22.57 -3.36
N GLU A 49 31.46 23.16 -2.48
CA GLU A 49 32.12 22.43 -1.39
C GLU A 49 31.12 21.72 -0.46
N THR A 50 30.04 22.41 -0.09
CA THR A 50 29.02 21.88 0.84
C THR A 50 28.19 20.76 0.24
N TYR A 51 27.71 20.92 -0.99
CA TYR A 51 26.70 20.04 -1.60
C TYR A 51 27.27 19.08 -2.65
N ILE A 52 28.42 19.43 -3.25
CA ILE A 52 29.05 18.66 -4.32
C ILE A 52 30.41 18.08 -3.85
N GLY A 53 31.13 18.78 -2.96
CA GLY A 53 32.43 18.39 -2.42
C GLY A 53 32.41 17.09 -1.61
N THR A 54 31.24 16.68 -1.12
CA THR A 54 31.03 15.37 -0.48
C THR A 54 30.83 14.22 -1.48
N LYS A 55 30.61 14.50 -2.77
CA LYS A 55 30.37 13.48 -3.81
C LYS A 55 31.64 12.94 -4.46
N LYS A 56 32.81 13.54 -4.20
CA LYS A 56 34.10 13.06 -4.76
C LYS A 56 34.71 11.86 -4.04
N ARG A 57 33.98 11.21 -3.13
CA ARG A 57 34.40 9.93 -2.49
C ARG A 57 33.53 8.71 -2.86
N SER A 58 32.61 8.80 -3.81
CA SER A 58 31.78 7.65 -4.19
C SER A 58 31.36 7.65 -5.67
N GLY A 59 32.30 7.95 -6.55
CA GLY A 59 32.10 7.86 -8.00
C GLY A 59 33.32 7.34 -8.74
N ASP A 60 34.15 6.51 -8.10
CA ASP A 60 35.33 5.93 -8.74
C ASP A 60 35.04 4.46 -9.12
N HIS A 61 35.00 4.21 -10.44
CA HIS A 61 35.09 2.92 -11.10
C HIS A 61 34.69 1.67 -10.28
N LYS A 62 33.40 1.46 -10.01
CA LYS A 62 32.94 0.07 -9.81
C LYS A 62 33.15 -0.64 -11.14
N SER A 63 34.01 -1.65 -11.14
CA SER A 63 34.25 -2.48 -12.33
C SER A 63 32.92 -3.03 -12.85
N VAL A 64 32.79 -3.19 -14.16
CA VAL A 64 31.57 -3.72 -14.79
C VAL A 64 31.15 -5.06 -14.15
N GLU A 65 32.13 -5.87 -13.76
CA GLU A 65 31.96 -7.10 -12.98
C GLU A 65 31.31 -6.89 -11.61
N GLU A 66 31.69 -5.85 -10.86
CA GLU A 66 31.11 -5.55 -9.55
C GLU A 66 29.65 -5.10 -9.70
N LEU A 67 29.35 -4.24 -10.68
CA LEU A 67 27.98 -3.84 -11.00
C LEU A 67 27.12 -5.03 -11.45
N ARG A 68 27.68 -5.93 -12.26
CA ARG A 68 27.01 -7.18 -12.65
C ARG A 68 26.71 -8.08 -11.45
N SER A 69 27.65 -8.17 -10.51
CA SER A 69 27.49 -8.95 -9.29
C SER A 69 26.38 -8.36 -8.39
N GLU A 70 26.36 -7.05 -8.19
CA GLU A 70 25.31 -6.36 -7.42
C GLU A 70 23.94 -6.54 -8.09
N LEU A 71 23.87 -6.43 -9.42
CA LEU A 71 22.63 -6.58 -10.18
C LEU A 71 22.09 -8.02 -10.10
N SER A 72 22.97 -9.03 -10.15
CA SER A 72 22.57 -10.42 -9.92
C SER A 72 22.08 -10.66 -8.48
N GLN A 73 22.71 -10.05 -7.49
CA GLN A 73 22.34 -10.20 -6.09
C GLN A 73 21.01 -9.51 -5.78
N VAL A 74 20.76 -8.34 -6.36
CA VAL A 74 19.47 -7.63 -6.27
C VAL A 74 18.37 -8.45 -6.94
N LYS A 75 18.62 -9.02 -8.12
CA LYS A 75 17.65 -9.88 -8.81
C LYS A 75 17.28 -11.11 -7.99
N GLU A 76 18.26 -11.77 -7.37
CA GLU A 76 18.01 -12.93 -6.49
C GLU A 76 17.22 -12.53 -5.23
N ARG A 77 17.53 -11.37 -4.63
CA ARG A 77 16.76 -10.84 -3.50
C ARG A 77 15.32 -10.54 -3.91
N LEU A 78 15.12 -9.94 -5.08
CA LEU A 78 13.79 -9.64 -5.61
C LEU A 78 12.98 -10.92 -5.83
N GLU A 79 13.59 -11.95 -6.42
CA GLU A 79 12.94 -13.25 -6.63
C GLU A 79 12.59 -13.94 -5.30
N LYS A 80 13.45 -13.82 -4.28
CA LYS A 80 13.14 -14.28 -2.91
C LYS A 80 12.00 -13.48 -2.29
N PHE A 81 11.92 -12.17 -2.51
CA PHE A 81 10.81 -11.33 -2.05
C PHE A 81 9.52 -11.62 -2.81
N GLU A 82 9.56 -11.89 -4.10
CA GLU A 82 8.40 -12.28 -4.91
C GLU A 82 7.85 -13.64 -4.46
N LYS A 83 8.72 -14.64 -4.32
CA LYS A 83 8.36 -15.97 -3.77
C LYS A 83 7.82 -15.89 -2.34
N ARG A 84 8.28 -14.93 -1.52
CA ARG A 84 7.79 -14.70 -0.14
C ARG A 84 6.56 -13.80 -0.07
N GLY A 85 6.39 -12.88 -1.01
CA GLY A 85 5.35 -11.86 -1.07
C GLY A 85 4.01 -12.43 -1.52
N TYR A 86 4.03 -13.35 -2.48
CA TYR A 86 2.81 -13.97 -3.00
C TYR A 86 2.27 -15.13 -2.13
N ARG A 87 3.10 -15.71 -1.26
CA ARG A 87 2.71 -16.84 -0.39
C ARG A 87 2.34 -16.48 1.05
N LYS A 88 2.43 -15.21 1.45
CA LYS A 88 2.08 -14.80 2.83
C LYS A 88 0.56 -14.76 3.03
N PRO A 89 0.06 -15.03 4.25
CA PRO A 89 -1.33 -15.41 4.59
C PRO A 89 -2.42 -14.34 4.37
N VAL A 90 -2.12 -13.32 3.57
CA VAL A 90 -3.03 -12.24 3.20
C VAL A 90 -4.23 -12.82 2.44
N GLY A 91 -4.01 -13.78 1.52
CA GLY A 91 -5.10 -14.39 0.75
C GLY A 91 -6.17 -15.09 1.60
N ARG A 92 -5.78 -15.89 2.60
CA ARG A 92 -6.77 -16.58 3.46
C ARG A 92 -7.53 -15.59 4.34
N LYS A 93 -6.84 -14.66 5.00
CA LYS A 93 -7.51 -13.67 5.86
C LYS A 93 -8.36 -12.69 5.06
N ALA A 94 -7.90 -12.28 3.88
CA ALA A 94 -8.67 -11.46 2.96
C ALA A 94 -9.89 -12.21 2.43
N ALA A 95 -9.77 -13.49 2.07
CA ALA A 95 -10.91 -14.31 1.67
C ALA A 95 -11.96 -14.37 2.80
N PHE A 96 -11.55 -14.63 4.04
CA PHE A 96 -12.48 -14.56 5.19
C PHE A 96 -13.11 -13.18 5.35
N PHE A 97 -12.35 -12.10 5.20
CA PHE A 97 -12.87 -10.73 5.25
C PHE A 97 -13.92 -10.49 4.16
N PHE A 98 -13.63 -10.85 2.91
CA PHE A 98 -14.57 -10.72 1.80
C PHE A 98 -15.82 -11.58 2.02
N VAL A 99 -15.68 -12.83 2.45
CA VAL A 99 -16.83 -13.68 2.78
C VAL A 99 -17.68 -13.02 3.87
N THR A 100 -17.08 -12.55 4.98
CA THR A 100 -17.84 -11.88 6.03
C THR A 100 -18.51 -10.59 5.56
N PHE A 101 -17.85 -9.82 4.70
CA PHE A 101 -18.36 -8.56 4.17
C PHE A 101 -19.54 -8.79 3.23
N PHE A 102 -19.43 -9.78 2.33
CA PHE A 102 -20.51 -10.13 1.40
C PHE A 102 -21.76 -10.65 2.13
N PHE A 103 -21.58 -11.55 3.10
CA PHE A 103 -22.70 -12.06 3.90
C PHE A 103 -23.31 -10.97 4.81
N GLY A 104 -22.48 -10.06 5.32
CA GLY A 104 -22.94 -8.93 6.13
C GLY A 104 -23.69 -7.87 5.34
N TRP A 105 -23.19 -7.50 4.16
CA TRP A 105 -23.86 -6.59 3.25
C TRP A 105 -25.24 -7.12 2.85
N HIS A 106 -25.32 -8.41 2.50
CA HIS A 106 -26.58 -9.07 2.20
C HIS A 106 -27.56 -9.04 3.39
N SER A 107 -27.07 -9.36 4.59
CA SER A 107 -27.90 -9.35 5.81
C SER A 107 -28.43 -7.94 6.12
N ILE A 108 -27.61 -6.89 5.94
CA ILE A 108 -28.02 -5.50 6.13
C ILE A 108 -29.11 -5.11 5.13
N ILE A 109 -28.96 -5.45 3.84
CA ILE A 109 -29.98 -5.15 2.83
C ILE A 109 -31.29 -5.88 3.14
N THR A 110 -31.23 -7.17 3.50
CA THR A 110 -32.45 -7.91 3.88
C THR A 110 -33.16 -7.32 5.10
N LEU A 111 -32.40 -6.78 6.06
CA LEU A 111 -32.95 -6.14 7.26
C LEU A 111 -33.57 -4.77 6.93
N LEU A 112 -32.90 -3.97 6.10
CA LEU A 112 -33.41 -2.68 5.60
C LEU A 112 -34.68 -2.86 4.77
N ALA A 113 -34.72 -3.90 3.94
CA ALA A 113 -35.89 -4.28 3.17
C ALA A 113 -37.06 -4.79 4.02
N LYS A 114 -36.78 -5.60 5.05
CA LYS A 114 -37.80 -6.04 6.02
C LYS A 114 -38.44 -4.86 6.76
N LYS A 115 -37.68 -3.79 6.98
CA LYS A 115 -38.14 -2.54 7.59
C LYS A 115 -38.80 -1.59 6.58
N SER A 116 -39.01 -2.06 5.33
CA SER A 116 -39.60 -1.31 4.21
C SER A 116 -38.88 -0.01 3.87
N ILE A 117 -37.60 0.13 4.25
CA ILE A 117 -36.80 1.33 3.98
C ILE A 117 -36.32 1.33 2.52
N ILE A 118 -36.08 0.15 1.97
CA ILE A 118 -35.56 -0.05 0.61
C ILE A 118 -36.39 -1.15 -0.05
N ASN A 119 -36.82 -0.94 -1.29
CA ASN A 119 -37.43 -1.99 -2.09
C ASN A 119 -36.33 -2.84 -2.76
N ILE A 120 -36.30 -4.14 -2.48
CA ILE A 120 -35.28 -5.07 -3.00
C ILE A 120 -35.28 -5.12 -4.53
N GLN A 121 -36.44 -4.87 -5.14
CA GLN A 121 -36.61 -4.88 -6.60
C GLN A 121 -35.85 -3.74 -7.30
N ASP A 122 -35.61 -2.64 -6.58
CA ASP A 122 -34.89 -1.47 -7.12
C ASP A 122 -33.36 -1.56 -6.89
N VAL A 123 -32.91 -2.57 -6.13
CA VAL A 123 -31.49 -2.78 -5.84
C VAL A 123 -30.86 -3.58 -6.97
N ASN A 124 -29.71 -3.12 -7.48
CA ASN A 124 -28.98 -3.78 -8.55
C ASN A 124 -28.77 -5.28 -8.22
N PRO A 125 -29.20 -6.23 -9.09
CA PRO A 125 -29.11 -7.66 -8.83
C PRO A 125 -27.70 -8.16 -8.53
N TYR A 126 -26.66 -7.48 -9.05
CA TYR A 126 -25.26 -7.80 -8.80
C TYR A 126 -24.78 -7.42 -7.40
N LEU A 127 -25.50 -6.57 -6.68
CA LEU A 127 -25.24 -6.25 -5.27
C LEU A 127 -25.74 -7.37 -4.34
N LEU A 128 -26.54 -8.31 -4.86
CA LEU A 128 -27.08 -9.41 -4.10
C LEU A 128 -26.84 -10.77 -4.79
N PRO A 129 -25.56 -11.16 -4.97
CA PRO A 129 -25.21 -12.41 -5.64
C PRO A 129 -25.82 -13.66 -4.97
N MET A 130 -26.21 -13.58 -3.70
CA MET A 130 -26.86 -14.69 -2.99
C MET A 130 -28.26 -15.02 -3.53
N TYR A 131 -29.02 -14.08 -4.10
CA TYR A 131 -30.29 -14.42 -4.76
C TYR A 131 -30.08 -15.13 -6.10
N MET A 132 -28.90 -14.95 -6.71
CA MET A 132 -28.53 -15.68 -7.91
C MET A 132 -28.11 -17.12 -7.61
N LEU A 133 -27.82 -17.47 -6.34
CA LEU A 133 -27.49 -18.85 -5.97
C LEU A 133 -28.62 -19.82 -6.25
N ASP A 134 -29.88 -19.37 -6.16
CA ASP A 134 -31.05 -20.19 -6.50
C ASP A 134 -31.05 -20.59 -7.99
N LYS A 135 -30.40 -19.79 -8.84
CA LYS A 135 -30.25 -20.05 -10.28
C LYS A 135 -29.00 -20.87 -10.62
N ILE A 136 -28.01 -20.91 -9.72
CA ILE A 136 -26.70 -21.54 -9.96
C ILE A 136 -26.63 -22.92 -9.29
N ILE A 137 -27.33 -23.12 -8.16
CA ILE A 137 -27.37 -24.39 -7.43
C ILE A 137 -28.37 -25.34 -8.11
N PRO A 138 -27.97 -26.57 -8.47
CA PRO A 138 -28.89 -27.54 -9.07
C PRO A 138 -30.08 -27.86 -8.14
N ALA A 139 -31.28 -27.96 -8.70
CA ALA A 139 -32.54 -28.16 -7.96
C ALA A 139 -32.54 -29.41 -7.05
N GLU A 140 -31.75 -30.43 -7.38
CA GLU A 140 -31.57 -31.64 -6.57
C GLU A 140 -31.03 -31.33 -5.17
N TYR A 141 -30.10 -30.38 -5.04
CA TYR A 141 -29.55 -29.96 -3.75
C TYR A 141 -30.50 -29.06 -2.97
N LEU A 142 -31.31 -28.28 -3.67
CA LEU A 142 -32.29 -27.39 -3.05
C LEU A 142 -33.44 -28.17 -2.40
N ASN A 143 -33.81 -29.34 -2.94
CA ASN A 143 -34.84 -30.20 -2.35
C ASN A 143 -34.52 -30.61 -0.90
N TYR A 144 -33.26 -30.97 -0.61
CA TYR A 144 -32.84 -31.31 0.75
C TYR A 144 -32.92 -30.11 1.70
N VAL A 145 -32.62 -28.92 1.19
CA VAL A 145 -32.65 -27.67 1.96
C VAL A 145 -34.09 -27.24 2.26
N TYR A 146 -34.99 -27.36 1.28
CA TYR A 146 -36.41 -27.05 1.46
C TYR A 146 -37.15 -28.06 2.35
N GLN A 147 -36.76 -29.34 2.34
CA GLN A 147 -37.30 -30.35 3.27
C GLN A 147 -37.07 -29.99 4.74
N LEU A 148 -36.00 -29.27 5.06
CA LEU A 148 -35.70 -28.77 6.40
C LEU A 148 -36.41 -27.44 6.73
N ASN A 149 -37.31 -26.96 5.87
CA ASN A 149 -38.03 -25.69 6.02
C ASN A 149 -37.08 -24.47 6.10
N LEU A 150 -35.86 -24.60 5.56
CA LEU A 150 -34.84 -23.57 5.52
C LEU A 150 -34.83 -22.94 4.12
N THR A 151 -35.20 -21.67 4.03
CA THR A 151 -35.03 -20.89 2.80
C THR A 151 -33.62 -20.31 2.71
N ILE A 152 -33.06 -20.18 1.49
CA ILE A 152 -31.71 -19.64 1.25
C ILE A 152 -31.46 -18.34 2.05
N PRO A 153 -32.38 -17.35 2.08
CA PRO A 153 -32.17 -16.13 2.86
C PRO A 153 -31.99 -16.39 4.36
N ARG A 154 -32.74 -17.34 4.93
CA ARG A 154 -32.61 -17.70 6.34
C ARG A 154 -31.25 -18.32 6.64
N ILE A 155 -30.78 -19.20 5.75
CA ILE A 155 -29.44 -19.82 5.88
C ILE A 155 -28.37 -18.75 5.89
N VAL A 156 -28.41 -17.79 4.95
CA VAL A 156 -27.47 -16.68 4.89
C VAL A 156 -27.47 -15.87 6.19
N THR A 157 -28.64 -15.54 6.73
CA THR A 157 -28.74 -14.79 8.00
C THR A 157 -28.21 -15.59 9.20
N LEU A 158 -28.45 -16.90 9.25
CA LEU A 158 -27.92 -17.77 10.31
C LEU A 158 -26.39 -17.89 10.20
N THR A 159 -25.87 -18.15 9.00
CA THR A 159 -24.42 -18.20 8.76
C THR A 159 -23.77 -16.89 9.15
N PHE A 160 -24.32 -15.74 8.76
CA PHE A 160 -23.80 -14.44 9.15
C PHE A 160 -23.81 -14.24 10.68
N GLY A 161 -24.90 -14.62 11.35
CA GLY A 161 -24.99 -14.60 12.82
C GLY A 161 -23.89 -15.43 13.49
N THR A 162 -23.67 -16.66 13.01
CA THR A 162 -22.58 -17.51 13.52
C THR A 162 -21.20 -16.90 13.27
N MET A 163 -20.98 -16.28 12.10
CA MET A 163 -19.73 -15.59 11.79
C MET A 163 -19.49 -14.42 12.74
N ILE A 164 -20.46 -13.53 12.96
CA ILE A 164 -20.33 -12.43 13.93
C ILE A 164 -19.96 -12.98 15.31
N LEU A 165 -20.64 -14.03 15.75
CA LEU A 165 -20.42 -14.63 17.06
C LEU A 165 -18.99 -15.17 17.19
N THR A 166 -18.45 -15.80 16.14
CA THR A 166 -17.03 -16.21 16.11
C THR A 166 -16.07 -15.02 16.19
N TRP A 167 -16.36 -13.88 15.54
CA TRP A 167 -15.54 -12.68 15.63
C TRP A 167 -15.56 -12.04 17.02
N ILE A 168 -16.73 -12.02 17.68
CA ILE A 168 -16.86 -11.53 19.06
C ILE A 168 -16.02 -12.38 20.01
N ILE A 169 -16.10 -13.71 19.89
CA ILE A 169 -15.30 -14.64 20.69
C ILE A 169 -13.80 -14.43 20.42
N LEU A 170 -13.40 -14.30 19.15
CA LEU A 170 -11.99 -14.07 18.80
C LEU A 170 -11.49 -12.74 19.38
N GLY A 171 -12.28 -11.67 19.24
CA GLY A 171 -11.98 -10.36 19.80
C GLY A 171 -11.80 -10.40 21.32
N PHE A 172 -12.66 -11.15 22.01
CA PHE A 172 -12.56 -11.36 23.45
C PHE A 172 -11.28 -12.12 23.86
N VAL A 173 -10.91 -13.18 23.13
CA VAL A 173 -9.66 -13.92 23.36
C VAL A 173 -8.44 -13.00 23.16
N TYR A 174 -8.44 -12.18 22.11
CA TYR A 174 -7.37 -11.21 21.88
C TYR A 174 -7.32 -10.12 22.95
N LEU A 175 -8.48 -9.66 23.45
CA LEU A 175 -8.56 -8.69 24.53
C LEU A 175 -7.97 -9.26 25.83
N ILE A 176 -8.33 -10.50 26.21
CA ILE A 176 -7.74 -11.18 27.37
C ILE A 176 -6.22 -11.30 27.19
N LYS A 177 -5.76 -11.72 26.01
CA LYS A 177 -4.33 -11.84 25.71
C LYS A 177 -3.60 -10.49 25.81
N PHE A 178 -4.23 -9.41 25.36
CA PHE A 178 -3.71 -8.04 25.44
C PHE A 178 -3.60 -7.56 26.89
N ILE A 179 -4.65 -7.75 27.70
CA ILE A 179 -4.66 -7.41 29.13
C ILE A 179 -3.56 -8.20 29.85
N ARG A 180 -3.46 -9.52 29.61
CA ARG A 180 -2.41 -10.38 30.18
C ARG A 180 -0.99 -9.93 29.78
N SER A 181 -0.82 -9.43 28.55
CA SER A 181 0.48 -8.91 28.07
C SER A 181 0.91 -7.63 28.78
N ARG A 182 -0.04 -6.83 29.29
CA ARG A 182 0.25 -5.59 30.04
C ARG A 182 0.40 -5.86 31.55
N TYR A 183 -0.26 -6.90 32.06
CA TYR A 183 -0.18 -7.36 33.45
C TYR A 183 0.87 -8.48 33.64
N ASN A 184 2.10 -8.27 33.16
CA ASN A 184 3.23 -9.12 33.56
C ASN A 184 4.15 -8.36 34.53
N PRO A 185 3.90 -8.37 35.85
CA PRO A 185 4.65 -7.60 36.84
C PRO A 185 6.06 -8.14 37.15
N ALA A 186 6.57 -9.16 36.44
CA ALA A 186 7.83 -9.83 36.77
C ALA A 186 9.09 -9.23 36.10
N LYS A 187 9.15 -7.91 35.90
CA LYS A 187 10.38 -7.20 35.51
C LYS A 187 10.37 -5.76 36.03
N HIS A 188 10.61 -5.62 37.33
CA HIS A 188 11.22 -4.44 37.93
C HIS A 188 12.23 -4.92 38.97
#